data_AF-A0A0F7GZX6-F1
#
_entry.id   AF-A0A0F7GZX6-F1
#
_cell.length_a   1.000
_cell.length_b   1.000
_cell.length_c   1.000
_cell.angle_alpha   90.00
_cell.angle_beta   90.00
_cell.angle_gamma   90.00
#
_symmetry.space_group_name_H-M   'P 1'
#
loop_
_entity.id
_entity.type
_entity.pdbx_description
1 polymer ?
#
loop_
_entity_poly.entity_id
_entity_poly.type
_entity_poly.pdbx_seq_one_letter_code
_entity_poly.pdbx_strand_id
1 'polypeptide(L)'
;MAQAMASMAGLGSSSPAVMEGSLQLTGGSRLVAPPSSVRVPVSRAGLVVIRAHAQSGQGEGDSQSGRRAVLGLVSAAIAGSSFASGIVYAQPKPIKIGPPPPPSGGLPGTLNSDEPRDLDLPYKDRFYIQALPPAEAAARAKESAKEIVNVKEFIDKKQWPYVINDLRLRASCLRYDLNTVIAAKPKEEKKSLKDLTGKLFETIGELDHAAKRKNTTEAEKYYAETKSALGNVLAKLG
;
A
#
# COMPACT_ATOMS: atom_id res chain seq x y z
N MET A 1 -78.56 -5.98 8.65
CA MET A 1 -77.54 -5.96 9.72
C MET A 1 -76.80 -4.64 9.58
N ALA A 2 -77.23 -3.55 10.21
CA ALA A 2 -77.08 -3.22 11.64
C ALA A 2 -75.69 -2.67 11.99
N GLN A 3 -75.62 -1.33 12.04
CA GLN A 3 -74.96 -0.42 13.02
C GLN A 3 -73.55 -0.69 13.60
N ALA A 4 -72.76 0.39 13.65
CA ALA A 4 -72.05 1.00 14.80
C ALA A 4 -70.69 1.57 14.33
N MET A 5 -70.40 2.89 14.25
CA MET A 5 -70.31 3.94 15.28
C MET A 5 -69.49 3.56 16.51
N ALA A 6 -68.26 4.10 16.62
CA ALA A 6 -67.72 4.68 17.85
C ALA A 6 -66.46 5.52 17.55
N SER A 7 -66.51 6.77 17.99
CA SER A 7 -65.48 7.80 18.01
C SER A 7 -64.91 7.88 19.42
N MET A 8 -63.61 8.15 19.62
CA MET A 8 -63.09 8.89 20.78
C MET A 8 -61.79 9.62 20.44
N ALA A 9 -61.66 10.79 21.04
CA ALA A 9 -60.78 11.89 20.70
C ALA A 9 -59.72 12.15 21.78
N GLY A 10 -58.79 13.07 21.46
CA GLY A 10 -57.93 13.82 22.40
C GLY A 10 -56.44 13.50 22.24
N LEU A 11 -55.47 14.41 22.28
CA LEU A 11 -55.34 15.87 22.45
C LEU A 11 -54.13 16.23 21.54
N GLY A 12 -54.07 17.31 20.74
CA GLY A 12 -54.13 18.70 21.16
C GLY A 12 -52.75 19.22 21.62
N SER A 13 -51.90 19.72 20.68
CA SER A 13 -51.08 20.94 20.85
C SER A 13 -50.17 21.22 19.63
N SER A 14 -50.57 22.21 18.83
CA SER A 14 -49.75 23.14 18.01
C SER A 14 -48.77 23.95 18.91
N SER A 15 -47.70 24.67 18.52
CA SER A 15 -47.20 25.29 17.28
C SER A 15 -45.75 25.83 17.53
N PRO A 16 -45.06 26.46 16.55
CA PRO A 16 -43.60 26.69 16.52
C PRO A 16 -43.16 28.08 17.01
N ALA A 17 -41.85 28.28 17.30
CA ALA A 17 -41.27 29.62 17.40
C ALA A 17 -39.76 29.67 17.08
N VAL A 18 -39.44 30.62 16.21
CA VAL A 18 -38.14 31.17 15.81
C VAL A 18 -37.79 32.35 16.72
N MET A 19 -36.52 32.53 17.11
CA MET A 19 -35.83 33.80 17.43
C MET A 19 -34.33 33.48 17.69
N GLU A 20 -33.37 33.90 16.86
CA GLU A 20 -32.79 35.25 16.66
C GLU A 20 -31.98 35.76 17.88
N GLY A 21 -30.64 35.68 17.76
CA GLY A 21 -29.63 36.67 18.18
C GLY A 21 -29.40 37.01 19.67
N SER A 22 -28.18 36.74 20.19
CA SER A 22 -27.21 37.80 20.56
C SER A 22 -25.94 37.26 21.26
N LEU A 23 -24.82 37.88 20.92
CA LEU A 23 -23.43 37.67 21.36
C LEU A 23 -23.20 37.99 22.85
N GLN A 24 -22.30 37.25 23.51
CA GLN A 24 -21.29 37.85 24.39
C GLN A 24 -20.06 36.93 24.61
N LEU A 25 -18.88 37.55 24.52
CA LEU A 25 -17.53 37.00 24.60
C LEU A 25 -17.07 36.75 26.04
N THR A 26 -16.43 35.60 26.30
CA THR A 26 -15.27 35.37 27.21
C THR A 26 -14.99 33.86 27.18
N GLY A 27 -13.84 33.32 26.74
CA GLY A 27 -12.48 33.54 27.22
C GLY A 27 -12.04 32.33 28.06
N GLY A 28 -11.30 31.37 27.49
CA GLY A 28 -10.71 30.27 28.26
C GLY A 28 -10.42 28.98 27.49
N SER A 29 -9.22 28.88 26.92
CA SER A 29 -8.66 27.68 26.28
C SER A 29 -8.55 26.49 27.24
N ARG A 30 -8.88 25.27 26.77
CA ARG A 30 -8.13 24.00 26.99
C ARG A 30 -8.84 22.84 26.28
N LEU A 31 -8.29 22.44 25.13
CA LEU A 31 -8.60 21.16 24.48
C LEU A 31 -7.75 20.06 25.13
N VAL A 32 -8.41 18.98 25.55
CA VAL A 32 -7.79 17.74 26.04
C VAL A 32 -7.50 16.84 24.84
N ALA A 33 -6.22 16.53 24.64
CA ALA A 33 -5.74 15.60 23.63
C ALA A 33 -5.66 14.16 24.19
N PRO A 34 -5.92 13.11 23.39
CA PRO A 34 -5.75 11.72 23.80
C PRO A 34 -4.26 11.32 23.86
N PRO A 35 -3.82 10.48 24.81
CA PRO A 35 -2.42 10.11 24.94
C PRO A 35 -1.96 9.14 23.86
N SER A 36 -0.71 9.38 23.45
CA SER A 36 0.01 8.81 22.34
C SER A 36 0.87 7.59 22.73
N SER A 37 1.07 6.72 21.74
CA SER A 37 2.29 5.96 21.44
C SER A 37 2.93 5.09 22.55
N VAL A 38 2.70 3.78 22.41
CA VAL A 38 3.52 2.72 23.01
C VAL A 38 4.95 2.79 22.44
N ARG A 39 5.95 3.06 23.28
CA ARG A 39 7.38 2.97 22.95
C ARG A 39 8.00 1.75 23.63
N VAL A 40 8.67 0.92 22.83
CA VAL A 40 9.47 -0.23 23.26
C VAL A 40 10.90 0.25 23.60
N PRO A 41 11.48 -0.06 24.76
CA PRO A 41 12.85 0.35 25.07
C PRO A 41 13.87 -0.59 24.41
N VAL A 42 14.71 -0.06 23.52
CA VAL A 42 15.95 -0.69 23.05
C VAL A 42 17.09 -0.22 23.96
N SER A 43 17.73 -1.17 24.65
CA SER A 43 18.90 -0.92 25.49
C SER A 43 20.10 -0.50 24.64
N ARG A 44 20.60 0.73 24.89
CA ARG A 44 21.82 1.27 24.29
C ARG A 44 23.03 0.64 24.97
N ALA A 45 23.87 -0.08 24.22
CA ALA A 45 25.13 -0.62 24.70
C ALA A 45 26.08 0.54 25.08
N GLY A 46 26.42 0.65 26.36
CA GLY A 46 27.38 1.60 26.89
C GLY A 46 28.81 1.07 26.78
N LEU A 47 29.71 1.90 26.26
CA LEU A 47 31.16 1.71 26.27
C LEU A 47 31.68 1.76 27.71
N VAL A 48 32.21 0.65 28.23
CA VAL A 48 32.86 0.61 29.55
C VAL A 48 34.34 0.96 29.38
N VAL A 49 34.75 2.07 29.99
CA VAL A 49 36.16 2.46 30.15
C VAL A 49 36.69 1.82 31.44
N ILE A 50 37.56 0.81 31.32
CA ILE A 50 38.25 0.22 32.46
C ILE A 50 39.46 1.10 32.79
N ARG A 51 39.42 1.75 33.95
CA ARG A 51 40.52 2.54 34.52
C ARG A 51 41.49 1.60 35.24
N ALA A 52 42.70 1.44 34.71
CA ALA A 52 43.77 0.72 35.38
C ALA A 52 44.23 1.49 36.63
N HIS A 53 44.15 0.86 37.80
CA HIS A 53 44.77 1.37 39.01
C HIS A 53 46.23 0.91 39.03
N ALA A 54 47.16 1.86 39.01
CA ALA A 54 48.55 1.62 39.37
C ALA A 54 48.64 1.68 40.89
N GLN A 55 48.81 0.53 41.54
CA GLN A 55 49.13 0.46 42.97
C GLN A 55 50.64 0.28 43.10
N SER A 56 51.35 1.38 43.33
CA SER A 56 52.74 1.38 43.81
C SER A 56 52.72 1.16 45.32
N GLY A 57 52.93 -0.09 45.73
CA GLY A 57 53.21 -0.46 47.12
C GLY A 57 54.69 -0.86 47.26
N GLN A 58 55.46 0.02 47.89
CA GLN A 58 56.81 -0.27 48.40
C GLN A 58 56.71 -1.20 49.61
N GLY A 59 57.56 -2.22 49.66
CA GLY A 59 57.71 -3.12 50.80
C GLY A 59 58.86 -4.09 50.53
N GLU A 60 59.97 -3.83 51.18
CA GLU A 60 61.24 -4.57 51.16
C GLU A 60 61.10 -6.01 51.69
N GLY A 61 62.06 -6.87 51.32
CA GLY A 61 62.43 -8.03 52.15
C GLY A 61 62.36 -9.39 51.47
N ASP A 62 63.55 -9.93 51.26
CA ASP A 62 63.92 -11.34 51.24
C ASP A 62 63.71 -12.23 49.99
N SER A 63 64.89 -12.67 49.53
CA SER A 63 65.21 -13.67 48.53
C SER A 63 64.51 -15.01 48.77
N GLN A 64 63.61 -15.41 47.88
CA GLN A 64 63.46 -16.82 47.52
C GLN A 64 63.30 -17.00 46.01
N SER A 65 64.40 -17.45 45.40
CA SER A 65 64.48 -18.03 44.07
C SER A 65 63.43 -19.13 43.91
N GLY A 66 62.56 -19.02 42.89
CA GLY A 66 61.43 -19.92 42.72
C GLY A 66 60.85 -19.94 41.32
N ARG A 67 61.55 -20.61 40.40
CA ARG A 67 61.04 -21.27 39.17
C ARG A 67 60.31 -20.43 38.10
N ARG A 68 60.05 -19.13 38.30
CA ARG A 68 59.32 -18.29 37.31
C ARG A 68 60.16 -17.26 36.56
N ALA A 69 61.47 -17.17 36.83
CA ALA A 69 62.37 -16.24 36.15
C ALA A 69 62.94 -16.77 34.83
N VAL A 70 62.77 -18.05 34.51
CA VAL A 70 63.45 -18.69 33.35
C VAL A 70 62.60 -18.70 32.07
N LEU A 71 61.36 -18.21 32.11
CA LEU A 71 60.50 -18.03 30.93
C LEU A 71 60.48 -16.59 30.40
N GLY A 72 61.29 -15.69 30.96
CA GLY A 72 61.35 -14.28 30.58
C GLY A 72 62.37 -13.92 29.50
N LEU A 73 63.10 -14.89 28.93
CA LEU A 73 64.26 -14.63 28.06
C LEU A 73 64.18 -15.33 26.69
N VAL A 74 62.98 -15.53 26.14
CA VAL A 74 62.75 -16.08 24.78
C VAL A 74 61.86 -15.17 23.90
N SER A 75 61.39 -14.02 24.41
CA SER A 75 60.50 -13.11 23.65
C SER A 75 61.20 -11.92 22.97
N ALA A 76 62.53 -11.95 22.86
CA ALA A 76 63.31 -10.86 22.24
C ALA A 76 64.21 -11.34 21.08
N ALA A 77 63.76 -12.33 20.29
CA ALA A 77 64.56 -12.86 19.18
C ALA A 77 63.79 -13.09 17.86
N ILE A 78 62.55 -12.60 17.70
CA ILE A 78 61.84 -12.57 16.39
C ILE A 78 61.15 -11.21 16.19
N ALA A 79 61.91 -10.12 16.33
CA ALA A 79 61.49 -8.79 15.88
C ALA A 79 62.67 -8.08 15.19
N GLY A 80 63.45 -8.81 14.40
CA GLY A 80 64.76 -8.36 13.93
C GLY A 80 65.19 -8.84 12.54
N SER A 81 64.26 -9.20 11.65
CA SER A 81 64.60 -9.42 10.23
C SER A 81 63.55 -8.80 9.31
N SER A 82 63.81 -7.54 8.96
CA SER A 82 63.56 -7.01 7.62
C SER A 82 62.10 -7.04 7.10
N PHE A 83 61.17 -6.38 7.79
CA PHE A 83 60.07 -5.75 7.06
C PHE A 83 60.56 -4.37 6.63
N ALA A 84 61.23 -4.34 5.48
CA ALA A 84 61.43 -3.09 4.76
C ALA A 84 60.08 -2.36 4.69
N SER A 85 60.10 -1.06 4.96
CA SER A 85 58.98 -0.14 4.81
C SER A 85 58.22 -0.42 3.51
N GLY A 86 57.12 -1.14 3.65
CA GLY A 86 56.44 -1.79 2.54
C GLY A 86 55.14 -2.44 2.96
N ILE A 87 54.49 -1.91 4.01
CA ILE A 87 53.04 -2.02 4.13
C ILE A 87 52.51 -1.16 2.97
N VAL A 88 52.43 -1.80 1.80
CA VAL A 88 51.75 -1.25 0.65
C VAL A 88 50.32 -1.09 1.10
N TYR A 89 49.95 0.14 1.49
CA TYR A 89 48.58 0.63 1.37
C TYR A 89 48.24 0.59 -0.12
N ALA A 90 48.04 -0.62 -0.64
CA ALA A 90 47.50 -0.85 -1.95
C ALA A 90 46.02 -0.49 -1.79
N GLN A 91 45.67 0.72 -2.22
CA GLN A 91 44.27 1.09 -2.44
C GLN A 91 43.63 -0.07 -3.23
N PRO A 92 42.51 -0.65 -2.73
CA PRO A 92 41.88 -1.76 -3.42
C PRO A 92 41.58 -1.31 -4.84
N LYS A 93 42.17 -1.99 -5.83
CA LYS A 93 41.94 -1.68 -7.24
C LYS A 93 40.42 -1.86 -7.47
N PRO A 94 39.68 -0.81 -7.86
CA PRO A 94 38.26 -0.96 -8.09
C PRO A 94 38.05 -1.98 -9.19
N ILE A 95 37.39 -3.09 -8.85
CA ILE A 95 36.93 -4.05 -9.84
C ILE A 95 35.95 -3.29 -10.73
N LYS A 96 36.14 -3.35 -12.05
CA LYS A 96 35.19 -2.79 -13.01
C LYS A 96 33.91 -3.64 -12.94
N ILE A 97 33.06 -3.32 -11.98
CA ILE A 97 31.66 -3.74 -11.98
C ILE A 97 31.07 -3.05 -13.21
N GLY A 98 30.58 -3.83 -14.17
CA GLY A 98 29.95 -3.29 -15.37
C GLY A 98 28.83 -2.31 -15.00
N PRO A 99 28.46 -1.39 -15.91
CA PRO A 99 27.32 -0.52 -15.66
C PRO A 99 26.09 -1.39 -15.33
N PRO A 100 25.21 -0.97 -14.40
CA PRO A 100 23.96 -1.67 -14.17
C PRO A 100 23.18 -1.76 -15.49
N PRO A 101 22.37 -2.82 -15.68
CA PRO A 101 21.52 -2.91 -16.85
C PRO A 101 20.68 -1.64 -16.96
N PRO A 102 20.38 -1.18 -18.20
CA PRO A 102 19.49 -0.05 -18.38
C PRO A 102 18.18 -0.35 -17.63
N PRO A 103 17.67 0.62 -16.86
CA PRO A 103 16.54 0.35 -15.99
C PRO A 103 15.33 0.02 -16.88
N SER A 104 14.84 -1.21 -16.74
CA SER A 104 13.67 -1.70 -17.45
C SER A 104 12.43 -1.29 -16.67
N GLY A 105 11.81 -0.19 -17.08
CA GLY A 105 10.48 0.22 -16.64
C GLY A 105 9.45 -0.14 -17.70
N GLY A 106 8.21 -0.41 -17.31
CA GLY A 106 7.10 -0.67 -18.24
C GLY A 106 6.87 0.46 -19.25
N LEU A 107 5.87 0.32 -20.13
CA LEU A 107 5.47 1.36 -21.09
C LEU A 107 5.31 2.73 -20.39
N PRO A 108 5.98 3.85 -20.76
CA PRO A 108 7.06 4.15 -21.71
C PRO A 108 8.40 4.52 -20.99
N GLY A 109 8.69 3.92 -19.83
CA GLY A 109 9.90 4.16 -19.05
C GLY A 109 9.75 3.81 -17.56
N THR A 110 10.83 4.03 -16.80
CA THR A 110 10.90 3.71 -15.35
C THR A 110 10.16 4.71 -14.48
N LEU A 111 9.87 5.90 -15.00
CA LEU A 111 9.32 7.03 -14.24
C LEU A 111 7.81 6.92 -14.02
N ASN A 112 7.08 6.23 -14.89
CA ASN A 112 5.62 6.17 -14.80
C ASN A 112 5.09 5.34 -13.61
N SER A 113 5.92 4.48 -13.01
CA SER A 113 5.56 3.76 -11.79
C SER A 113 5.80 4.57 -10.51
N ASP A 114 6.65 5.60 -10.59
CA ASP A 114 7.02 6.48 -9.47
C ASP A 114 6.20 7.77 -9.47
N GLU A 115 5.67 8.19 -10.61
CA GLU A 115 4.77 9.35 -10.78
C GLU A 115 3.55 9.34 -9.82
N PRO A 116 2.87 8.21 -9.52
CA PRO A 116 1.79 8.19 -8.54
C PRO A 116 2.22 8.49 -7.10
N ARG A 117 3.53 8.47 -6.81
CA ARG A 117 4.13 8.76 -5.50
C ARG A 117 4.83 10.12 -5.45
N ASP A 118 4.91 10.83 -6.56
CA ASP A 118 5.54 12.14 -6.62
C ASP A 118 4.68 13.16 -5.86
N LEU A 119 5.21 13.78 -4.81
CA LEU A 119 4.44 14.72 -4.01
C LEU A 119 4.31 16.11 -4.65
N ASP A 120 5.14 16.40 -5.66
CA ASP A 120 5.17 17.69 -6.34
C ASP A 120 4.07 17.80 -7.41
N LEU A 121 3.54 16.67 -7.89
CA LEU A 121 2.42 16.64 -8.84
C LEU A 121 1.05 16.84 -8.17
N PRO A 122 0.09 17.48 -8.88
CA PRO A 122 -1.30 17.56 -8.42
C PRO A 122 -1.92 16.17 -8.23
N TYR A 123 -2.77 16.00 -7.21
CA TYR A 123 -3.38 14.70 -6.89
C TYR A 123 -4.13 14.04 -8.06
N LYS A 124 -4.65 14.82 -9.01
CA LYS A 124 -5.36 14.32 -10.20
C LYS A 124 -4.44 13.58 -11.17
N ASP A 125 -3.14 13.89 -11.17
CA ASP A 125 -2.17 13.32 -12.09
C ASP A 125 -1.41 12.15 -11.44
N ARG A 126 -1.50 12.03 -10.10
CA ARG A 126 -0.90 10.95 -9.30
C ARG A 126 -1.74 9.67 -9.26
N PHE A 127 -2.29 9.26 -10.39
CA PHE A 127 -3.02 8.00 -10.48
C PHE A 127 -2.14 6.87 -11.00
N TYR A 128 -2.24 5.71 -10.36
CA TYR A 128 -1.60 4.47 -10.83
C TYR A 128 -2.19 3.97 -12.15
N ILE A 129 -3.37 4.46 -12.55
CA ILE A 129 -4.00 4.22 -13.84
C ILE A 129 -3.70 5.43 -14.73
N GLN A 130 -2.92 5.20 -15.79
CA GLN A 130 -2.57 6.26 -16.74
C GLN A 130 -3.81 6.72 -17.51
N ALA A 131 -3.99 8.04 -17.61
CA ALA A 131 -4.97 8.64 -18.50
C ALA A 131 -4.59 8.33 -19.95
N LEU A 132 -5.50 7.71 -20.69
CA LEU A 132 -5.34 7.42 -22.12
C LEU A 132 -6.35 8.26 -22.92
N PRO A 133 -6.04 8.58 -24.18
CA PRO A 133 -7.04 9.15 -25.08
C PRO A 133 -8.22 8.18 -25.24
N PRO A 134 -9.44 8.67 -25.54
CA PRO A 134 -10.65 7.84 -25.55
C PRO A 134 -10.58 6.60 -26.46
N ALA A 135 -9.85 6.68 -27.57
CA ALA A 135 -9.67 5.54 -28.49
C ALA A 135 -8.80 4.43 -27.87
N GLU A 136 -7.70 4.79 -27.22
CA GLU A 136 -6.81 3.83 -26.55
C GLU A 136 -7.46 3.29 -25.26
N ALA A 137 -8.22 4.12 -24.53
CA ALA A 137 -9.04 3.68 -23.41
C ALA A 137 -10.07 2.62 -23.82
N ALA A 138 -10.70 2.76 -25.00
CA ALA A 138 -11.59 1.73 -25.54
C ALA A 138 -10.85 0.42 -25.89
N ALA A 139 -9.60 0.51 -26.35
CA ALA A 139 -8.77 -0.67 -26.61
C ALA A 139 -8.36 -1.39 -25.29
N ARG A 140 -7.94 -0.63 -24.28
CA ARG A 140 -7.61 -1.18 -22.95
C ARG A 140 -8.83 -1.73 -22.21
N ALA A 141 -10.00 -1.13 -22.41
CA ALA A 141 -11.27 -1.68 -21.91
C ALA A 141 -11.59 -3.05 -22.54
N LYS A 142 -11.30 -3.25 -23.83
CA LYS A 142 -11.44 -4.56 -24.50
C LYS A 142 -10.47 -5.60 -23.94
N GLU A 143 -9.26 -5.21 -23.60
CA GLU A 143 -8.28 -6.09 -22.94
C GLU A 143 -8.73 -6.48 -21.54
N SER A 144 -9.13 -5.51 -20.71
CA SER A 144 -9.66 -5.75 -19.37
C SER A 144 -10.90 -6.64 -19.40
N ALA A 145 -11.77 -6.49 -20.40
CA ALA A 145 -12.94 -7.35 -20.58
C ALA A 145 -12.56 -8.80 -20.91
N LYS A 146 -11.50 -9.04 -21.70
CA LYS A 146 -11.00 -10.40 -21.97
C LYS A 146 -10.49 -11.06 -20.69
N GLU A 147 -9.76 -10.31 -19.88
CA GLU A 147 -9.21 -10.83 -18.62
C GLU A 147 -10.31 -11.14 -17.60
N ILE A 148 -11.37 -10.32 -17.50
CA ILE A 148 -12.54 -10.61 -16.67
C ILE A 148 -13.21 -11.92 -17.09
N VAL A 149 -13.25 -12.23 -18.40
CA VAL A 149 -13.78 -13.50 -18.90
C VAL A 149 -12.87 -14.68 -18.50
N ASN A 150 -11.55 -14.47 -18.46
CA ASN A 150 -10.59 -15.50 -18.04
C ASN A 150 -10.66 -15.87 -16.55
N VAL A 151 -11.32 -15.04 -15.72
CA VAL A 151 -11.53 -15.34 -14.28
C VAL A 151 -12.28 -16.66 -14.06
N LYS A 152 -12.99 -17.17 -15.07
CA LYS A 152 -13.65 -18.49 -15.04
C LYS A 152 -12.71 -19.62 -14.61
N GLU A 153 -11.46 -19.60 -15.07
CA GLU A 153 -10.49 -20.64 -14.69
C GLU A 153 -10.24 -20.67 -13.18
N PHE A 154 -10.20 -19.51 -12.54
CA PHE A 154 -10.01 -19.39 -11.10
C PHE A 154 -11.26 -19.80 -10.32
N ILE A 155 -12.46 -19.55 -10.87
CA ILE A 155 -13.73 -20.02 -10.29
C ILE A 155 -13.77 -21.55 -10.30
N ASP A 156 -13.39 -22.18 -11.42
CA ASP A 156 -13.38 -23.64 -11.58
C ASP A 156 -12.37 -24.31 -10.65
N LYS A 157 -11.20 -23.69 -10.48
CA LYS A 157 -10.15 -24.11 -9.54
C LYS A 157 -10.48 -23.75 -8.08
N LYS A 158 -11.61 -23.07 -7.80
CA LYS A 158 -12.01 -22.54 -6.48
C LYS A 158 -10.93 -21.66 -5.82
N GLN A 159 -10.18 -20.94 -6.64
CA GLN A 159 -9.11 -20.03 -6.26
C GLN A 159 -9.66 -18.64 -5.94
N TRP A 160 -10.52 -18.55 -4.92
CA TRP A 160 -11.27 -17.34 -4.58
C TRP A 160 -10.45 -16.06 -4.39
N PRO A 161 -9.26 -16.08 -3.74
CA PRO A 161 -8.45 -14.87 -3.62
C PRO A 161 -7.99 -14.34 -4.98
N TYR A 162 -7.68 -15.23 -5.93
CA TYR A 162 -7.27 -14.85 -7.28
C TYR A 162 -8.46 -14.31 -8.08
N VAL A 163 -9.64 -14.94 -7.97
CA VAL A 163 -10.90 -14.41 -8.53
C VAL A 163 -11.11 -12.98 -8.08
N ILE A 164 -11.07 -12.74 -6.77
CA ILE A 164 -11.36 -11.42 -6.17
C ILE A 164 -10.32 -10.38 -6.58
N ASN A 165 -9.03 -10.71 -6.46
CA ASN A 165 -7.96 -9.74 -6.71
C ASN A 165 -7.86 -9.37 -8.19
N ASP A 166 -7.92 -10.35 -9.08
CA ASP A 166 -7.83 -10.08 -10.53
C ASP A 166 -9.10 -9.35 -11.00
N LEU A 167 -10.29 -9.79 -10.58
CA LEU A 167 -11.54 -9.11 -10.91
C LEU A 167 -11.53 -7.64 -10.45
N ARG A 168 -11.07 -7.34 -9.23
CA ARG A 168 -10.98 -5.95 -8.74
C ARG A 168 -9.94 -5.13 -9.49
N LEU A 169 -8.78 -5.72 -9.80
CA LEU A 169 -7.74 -5.04 -10.57
C LEU A 169 -8.28 -4.65 -11.95
N ARG A 170 -8.89 -5.60 -12.67
CA ARG A 170 -9.41 -5.37 -14.03
C ARG A 170 -10.65 -4.49 -14.03
N ALA A 171 -11.55 -4.67 -13.08
CA ALA A 171 -12.75 -3.83 -12.94
C ALA A 171 -12.40 -2.36 -12.62
N SER A 172 -11.33 -2.11 -11.84
CA SER A 172 -10.88 -0.75 -11.53
C SER A 172 -10.38 -0.03 -12.79
N CYS A 173 -9.56 -0.70 -13.60
CA CYS A 173 -9.11 -0.18 -14.90
C CYS A 173 -10.29 0.05 -15.85
N LEU A 174 -11.17 -0.95 -15.98
CA LEU A 174 -12.35 -0.87 -16.83
C LEU A 174 -13.26 0.30 -16.45
N ARG A 175 -13.44 0.58 -15.14
CA ARG A 175 -14.29 1.68 -14.67
C ARG A 175 -13.73 3.04 -15.10
N TYR A 176 -12.41 3.20 -14.99
CA TYR A 176 -11.73 4.43 -15.38
C TYR A 176 -11.81 4.64 -16.90
N ASP A 177 -11.55 3.60 -17.68
CA ASP A 177 -11.59 3.65 -19.15
C ASP A 177 -13.00 3.91 -19.68
N LEU A 178 -14.01 3.21 -19.15
CA LEU A 178 -15.40 3.43 -19.54
C LEU A 178 -15.87 4.85 -19.22
N ASN A 179 -15.50 5.41 -18.06
CA ASN A 179 -15.83 6.81 -17.75
C ASN A 179 -15.19 7.79 -18.74
N THR A 180 -13.95 7.52 -19.16
CA THR A 180 -13.23 8.33 -20.17
C THR A 180 -13.92 8.26 -21.53
N VAL A 181 -14.32 7.05 -21.97
CA VAL A 181 -15.06 6.87 -23.23
C VAL A 181 -16.45 7.52 -23.16
N ILE A 182 -17.19 7.34 -22.06
CA ILE A 182 -18.50 7.99 -21.85
C ILE A 182 -18.36 9.51 -21.93
N ALA A 183 -17.30 10.08 -21.35
CA ALA A 183 -17.09 11.53 -21.38
C ALA A 183 -16.92 12.06 -22.81
N ALA A 184 -16.30 11.29 -23.71
CA ALA A 184 -16.04 11.65 -25.10
C ALA A 184 -17.24 11.43 -26.06
N LYS A 185 -18.22 10.59 -25.70
CA LYS A 185 -19.39 10.27 -26.55
C LYS A 185 -20.43 11.41 -26.63
N PRO A 186 -21.33 11.44 -27.63
CA PRO A 186 -22.40 12.44 -27.73
C PRO A 186 -23.47 12.27 -26.65
N LYS A 187 -24.17 13.36 -26.28
CA LYS A 187 -25.11 13.41 -25.13
C LYS A 187 -26.19 12.32 -25.15
N GLU A 188 -26.71 11.96 -26.33
CA GLU A 188 -27.77 10.96 -26.48
C GLU A 188 -27.28 9.55 -26.14
N GLU A 189 -26.05 9.20 -26.53
CA GLU A 189 -25.46 7.88 -26.25
C GLU A 189 -24.97 7.77 -24.80
N LYS A 190 -24.56 8.89 -24.17
CA LYS A 190 -24.02 8.90 -22.81
C LYS A 190 -24.93 8.23 -21.78
N LYS A 191 -26.24 8.52 -21.83
CA LYS A 191 -27.20 7.97 -20.86
C LYS A 191 -27.29 6.44 -20.99
N SER A 192 -27.47 5.96 -22.21
CA SER A 192 -27.55 4.52 -22.49
C SER A 192 -26.28 3.76 -22.06
N LEU A 193 -25.10 4.33 -22.34
CA LEU A 193 -23.82 3.69 -22.02
C LEU A 193 -23.54 3.72 -20.51
N LYS A 194 -23.94 4.80 -19.83
CA LYS A 194 -23.86 4.89 -18.36
C LYS A 194 -24.77 3.88 -17.68
N ASP A 195 -25.99 3.68 -18.16
CA ASP A 195 -26.93 2.71 -17.58
C ASP A 195 -26.43 1.27 -17.77
N LEU A 196 -25.91 0.94 -18.97
CA LEU A 196 -25.28 -0.37 -19.23
C LEU A 196 -24.04 -0.60 -18.36
N THR A 197 -23.21 0.44 -18.19
CA THR A 197 -22.02 0.39 -17.34
C THR A 197 -22.40 0.23 -15.87
N GLY A 198 -23.48 0.87 -15.41
CA GLY A 198 -24.03 0.69 -14.06
C GLY A 198 -24.38 -0.77 -13.78
N LYS A 199 -25.19 -1.37 -14.66
CA LYS A 199 -25.59 -2.79 -14.57
C LYS A 199 -24.41 -3.75 -14.63
N LEU A 200 -23.38 -3.44 -15.43
CA LEU A 200 -22.15 -4.21 -15.47
C LEU A 200 -21.44 -4.21 -14.10
N PHE A 201 -21.28 -3.05 -13.47
CA PHE A 201 -20.61 -2.98 -12.16
C PHE A 201 -21.45 -3.54 -11.01
N GLU A 202 -22.77 -3.52 -11.12
CA GLU A 202 -23.66 -4.23 -10.20
C GLU A 202 -23.41 -5.74 -10.25
N THR A 203 -23.43 -6.34 -11.45
CA THR A 203 -23.19 -7.79 -11.63
C THR A 203 -21.76 -8.21 -11.24
N ILE A 204 -20.74 -7.39 -11.56
CA ILE A 204 -19.36 -7.60 -11.09
C ILE A 204 -19.29 -7.55 -9.55
N GLY A 205 -20.04 -6.65 -8.91
CA GLY A 205 -20.13 -6.56 -7.45
C GLY A 205 -20.76 -7.79 -6.82
N GLU A 206 -21.82 -8.33 -7.43
CA GLU A 206 -22.44 -9.58 -7.01
C GLU A 206 -21.52 -10.78 -7.20
N LEU A 207 -20.74 -10.83 -8.29
CA LEU A 207 -19.70 -11.84 -8.51
C LEU A 207 -18.58 -11.77 -7.46
N ASP A 208 -18.09 -10.57 -7.11
CA ASP A 208 -17.13 -10.37 -6.00
C ASP A 208 -17.71 -10.86 -4.67
N HIS A 209 -19.00 -10.57 -4.41
CA HIS A 209 -19.67 -11.00 -3.20
C HIS A 209 -19.85 -12.52 -3.13
N ALA A 210 -20.23 -13.17 -4.24
CA ALA A 210 -20.30 -14.62 -4.34
C ALA A 210 -18.93 -15.27 -4.13
N ALA A 211 -17.87 -14.69 -4.71
CA ALA A 211 -16.50 -15.15 -4.52
C ALA A 211 -16.03 -15.01 -3.06
N LYS A 212 -16.39 -13.92 -2.37
CA LYS A 212 -16.13 -13.75 -0.92
C LYS A 212 -16.81 -14.84 -0.08
N ARG A 213 -18.06 -15.17 -0.40
CA ARG A 213 -18.83 -16.25 0.25
C ARG A 213 -18.39 -17.65 -0.18
N LYS A 214 -17.47 -17.75 -1.16
CA LYS A 214 -16.97 -19.01 -1.74
C LYS A 214 -18.09 -19.88 -2.32
N ASN A 215 -19.15 -19.22 -2.80
CA ASN A 215 -20.32 -19.92 -3.33
C ASN A 215 -20.17 -20.12 -4.84
N THR A 216 -19.94 -21.37 -5.26
CA THR A 216 -19.71 -21.72 -6.66
C THR A 216 -20.94 -21.51 -7.54
N THR A 217 -22.14 -21.85 -7.05
CA THR A 217 -23.36 -21.78 -7.86
C THR A 217 -23.74 -20.33 -8.15
N GLU A 218 -23.63 -19.46 -7.13
CA GLU A 218 -23.82 -18.02 -7.31
C GLU A 218 -22.71 -17.40 -8.17
N ALA A 219 -21.44 -17.80 -7.97
CA ALA A 219 -20.34 -17.26 -8.76
C ALA A 219 -20.47 -17.60 -10.25
N GLU A 220 -20.88 -18.82 -10.60
CA GLU A 220 -21.11 -19.21 -11.99
C GLU A 220 -22.29 -18.47 -12.63
N LYS A 221 -23.38 -18.27 -11.87
CA LYS A 221 -24.52 -17.46 -12.29
C LYS A 221 -24.10 -16.03 -12.61
N TYR A 222 -23.47 -15.34 -11.64
CA TYR A 222 -23.06 -13.95 -11.79
C TYR A 222 -21.94 -13.78 -12.81
N TYR A 223 -21.10 -14.81 -13.02
CA TYR A 223 -20.14 -14.82 -14.13
C TYR A 223 -20.83 -14.82 -15.49
N ALA A 224 -21.86 -15.63 -15.70
CA ALA A 224 -22.62 -15.64 -16.95
C ALA A 224 -23.32 -14.29 -17.21
N GLU A 225 -23.92 -13.70 -16.18
CA GLU A 225 -24.53 -12.37 -16.23
C GLU A 225 -23.49 -11.28 -16.54
N THR A 226 -22.33 -11.32 -15.87
CA THR A 226 -21.21 -10.39 -16.13
C THR A 226 -20.73 -10.50 -17.57
N LYS A 227 -20.57 -11.72 -18.11
CA LYS A 227 -20.16 -11.95 -19.50
C LYS A 227 -21.17 -11.37 -20.50
N SER A 228 -22.47 -11.52 -20.22
CA SER A 228 -23.52 -10.92 -21.04
C SER A 228 -23.50 -9.38 -20.97
N ALA A 229 -23.39 -8.81 -19.77
CA ALA A 229 -23.31 -7.37 -19.56
C ALA A 229 -22.07 -6.75 -20.22
N LEU A 230 -20.91 -7.43 -20.16
CA LEU A 230 -19.70 -7.03 -20.88
C LEU A 230 -19.94 -7.00 -22.39
N GLY A 231 -20.58 -8.02 -22.96
CA GLY A 231 -20.93 -8.04 -24.38
C GLY A 231 -21.76 -6.83 -24.81
N ASN A 232 -22.75 -6.46 -24.01
CA ASN A 232 -23.60 -5.29 -24.26
C ASN A 232 -22.83 -3.96 -24.23
N VAL A 233 -21.89 -3.81 -23.29
CA VAL A 233 -21.04 -2.62 -23.20
C VAL A 233 -20.04 -2.57 -24.35
N LEU A 234 -19.36 -3.68 -24.65
CA LEU A 234 -18.38 -3.77 -25.73
C LEU A 234 -19.01 -3.48 -27.11
N ALA A 235 -20.26 -3.89 -27.34
CA ALA A 235 -21.01 -3.58 -28.56
C ALA A 235 -21.28 -2.08 -28.76
N LYS A 236 -21.17 -1.26 -27.71
CA LYS A 236 -21.29 0.21 -27.79
C LYS A 236 -19.94 0.94 -27.87
N LEU A 237 -18.84 0.22 -27.66
CA LEU A 237 -17.46 0.71 -27.78
C LEU A 237 -16.84 0.40 -29.16
N GLY A 238 -17.48 -0.48 -29.94
CA GLY A 238 -17.09 -0.87 -31.30
C GLY A 238 -17.71 0.04 -32.36
#